data_AF-A0A842T8Q1-F1
#
_entry.id   AF-A0A842T8Q1-F1
#
_cell.length_a   1.000
_cell.length_b   1.000
_cell.length_c   1.000
_cell.angle_alpha   90.00
_cell.angle_beta   90.00
_cell.angle_gamma   90.00
#
_symmetry.space_group_name_H-M   'P 1'
#
loop_
_entity.id
_entity.type
_entity.pdbx_description
1 polymer ?
#
loop_
_entity_poly.entity_id
_entity_poly.type
_entity_poly.pdbx_seq_one_letter_code
_entity_poly.pdbx_strand_id
1 'polypeptide(L)'
;MILQSSSKTDPFIFFQCIKRKPNGKWEKPSKGEGKNIKCSLEEIVMISQVLNRTEDSWATYHSYKDSKTQISFNWDPNDKKKVWVHIGEYSKMLDIAQIELLRLLLTHILKEKIKFATSSNSSGSSGNNSYSSKSQDEQWTKREVQSPLINQFPQSNSIPKRMVDLRVEESIESINLPKNRGNTAQNKEEPIDSEKLTKVMGIIKRETKKALLIQFKSGDEVWVPKSSVKSKYISNNEISQTFLIDQWVLVKNEVISG
;
A
#
# COMPACT_ATOMS: atom_id res chain seq x y z
N MET A 1 -7.52 -2.23 14.93
CA MET A 1 -7.19 -1.53 13.66
C MET A 1 -5.75 -1.85 13.31
N ILE A 2 -5.53 -2.27 12.07
CA ILE A 2 -4.25 -2.65 11.48
C ILE A 2 -4.12 -1.80 10.20
N LEU A 3 -2.94 -1.22 9.97
CA LEU A 3 -2.64 -0.48 8.75
C LEU A 3 -1.80 -1.34 7.81
N GLN A 4 -2.19 -1.40 6.53
CA GLN A 4 -1.50 -2.19 5.50
C GLN A 4 -1.19 -1.32 4.28
N SER A 5 0.01 -1.46 3.74
CA SER A 5 0.47 -0.80 2.51
C SER A 5 1.29 -1.82 1.73
N SER A 6 0.64 -2.62 0.88
CA SER A 6 1.25 -3.77 0.20
C SER A 6 2.17 -3.42 -0.97
N SER A 7 2.00 -2.23 -1.56
CA SER A 7 2.78 -1.76 -2.71
C SER A 7 3.24 -0.33 -2.46
N LYS A 8 4.44 0.04 -2.92
CA LYS A 8 4.97 1.42 -2.81
C LYS A 8 4.42 2.36 -3.88
N THR A 9 4.02 1.81 -5.03
CA THR A 9 3.53 2.55 -6.20
C THR A 9 2.03 2.79 -6.13
N ASP A 10 1.30 1.90 -5.49
CA ASP A 10 -0.15 2.00 -5.41
C ASP A 10 -0.55 3.17 -4.52
N PRO A 11 -1.38 4.12 -4.98
CA PRO A 11 -1.68 5.37 -4.28
C PRO A 11 -2.74 5.18 -3.18
N PHE A 12 -2.61 4.12 -2.38
CA PHE A 12 -3.54 3.82 -1.31
C PHE A 12 -2.93 2.98 -0.20
N ILE A 13 -3.61 2.97 0.94
CA ILE A 13 -3.39 2.05 2.05
C ILE A 13 -4.70 1.35 2.41
N PHE A 14 -4.61 0.34 3.26
CA PHE A 14 -5.75 -0.35 3.82
C PHE A 14 -5.81 -0.18 5.33
N PHE A 15 -6.99 0.19 5.84
CA PHE A 15 -7.33 0.03 7.25
C PHE A 15 -8.14 -1.26 7.42
N GLN A 16 -7.57 -2.19 8.19
CA GLN A 16 -8.23 -3.43 8.57
C GLN A 16 -8.66 -3.38 10.04
N CYS A 17 -9.95 -3.54 10.26
CA CYS A 17 -10.58 -3.56 11.57
C CYS A 17 -11.05 -4.97 11.92
N ILE A 18 -10.76 -5.38 13.15
CA ILE A 18 -11.23 -6.62 13.75
C ILE A 18 -11.64 -6.33 15.18
N LYS A 19 -12.67 -7.02 15.68
CA LYS A 19 -13.11 -6.97 17.08
C LYS A 19 -13.05 -8.34 17.73
N ARG A 20 -13.08 -8.34 19.07
CA ARG A 20 -13.18 -9.55 19.87
C ARG A 20 -14.66 -9.96 19.91
N LYS A 21 -14.95 -11.21 19.57
CA LYS A 21 -16.30 -11.77 19.58
C LYS A 21 -16.76 -12.06 21.02
N PRO A 22 -18.08 -12.26 21.25
CA PRO A 22 -18.61 -12.61 22.56
C PRO A 22 -17.99 -13.87 23.17
N ASN A 23 -17.62 -14.85 22.32
CA ASN A 23 -16.93 -16.08 22.74
C ASN A 23 -15.44 -15.87 23.10
N GLY A 24 -14.98 -14.63 23.18
CA GLY A 24 -13.61 -14.27 23.53
C GLY A 24 -12.58 -14.44 22.41
N LYS A 25 -12.94 -14.99 21.25
CA LYS A 25 -12.04 -15.14 20.09
C LYS A 25 -12.00 -13.86 19.26
N TRP A 26 -10.87 -13.55 18.63
CA TRP A 26 -10.79 -12.48 17.65
C TRP A 26 -11.41 -12.88 16.31
N GLU A 27 -11.99 -11.91 15.62
CA GLU A 27 -12.32 -12.04 14.20
C GLU A 27 -11.08 -12.42 13.36
N LYS A 28 -11.31 -13.23 12.33
CA LYS A 28 -10.28 -13.75 11.43
C LYS A 28 -10.50 -13.20 10.01
N PRO A 29 -9.62 -12.29 9.54
CA PRO A 29 -9.68 -11.80 8.17
C PRO A 29 -9.66 -12.89 7.11
N SER A 30 -8.94 -13.99 7.35
CA SER A 30 -8.89 -15.14 6.43
C SER A 30 -10.23 -15.86 6.24
N LYS A 31 -11.23 -15.56 7.09
CA LYS A 31 -12.60 -16.07 6.98
C LYS A 31 -13.59 -15.01 6.47
N GLY A 32 -13.10 -13.87 5.97
CA GLY A 32 -13.94 -12.74 5.54
C GLY A 32 -14.53 -11.94 6.71
N GLU A 33 -14.03 -12.14 7.94
CA GLU A 33 -14.48 -11.39 9.11
C GLU A 33 -13.66 -10.09 9.27
N GLY A 34 -14.25 -9.09 9.92
CA GLY A 34 -13.66 -7.76 10.02
C GLY A 34 -14.13 -6.82 8.92
N LYS A 35 -13.56 -5.63 8.89
CA LYS A 35 -13.77 -4.66 7.82
C LYS A 35 -12.44 -4.21 7.24
N ASN A 36 -12.37 -4.14 5.93
CA ASN A 36 -11.23 -3.57 5.22
C ASN A 36 -11.70 -2.35 4.41
N ILE A 37 -11.03 -1.22 4.58
CA ILE A 37 -11.26 -0.01 3.78
C ILE A 37 -9.96 0.39 3.10
N LYS A 38 -10.06 0.64 1.79
CA LYS A 38 -9.01 1.23 0.97
C LYS A 38 -9.07 2.75 1.11
N CYS A 39 -7.99 3.38 1.54
CA CYS A 39 -7.85 4.82 1.65
C CYS A 39 -6.84 5.34 0.62
N SER A 40 -7.27 6.28 -0.21
CA SER A 40 -6.48 7.03 -1.19
C SER A 40 -5.46 7.97 -0.52
N LEU A 41 -4.53 8.54 -1.29
CA LEU A 41 -3.57 9.53 -0.78
C LEU A 41 -4.27 10.79 -0.26
N GLU A 42 -5.32 11.24 -0.95
CA GLU A 42 -6.13 12.38 -0.55
C GLU A 42 -6.78 12.13 0.81
N GLU A 43 -7.34 10.95 1.03
CA GLU A 43 -7.92 10.58 2.32
C GLU A 43 -6.85 10.47 3.41
N ILE A 44 -5.63 10.00 3.10
CA ILE A 44 -4.51 10.01 4.04
C ILE A 44 -4.14 11.44 4.44
N VAL A 45 -4.15 12.38 3.49
CA VAL A 45 -3.92 13.81 3.77
C VAL A 45 -5.00 14.35 4.70
N MET A 46 -6.27 14.06 4.43
CA MET A 46 -7.39 14.51 5.29
C MET A 46 -7.28 13.93 6.71
N ILE A 47 -6.98 12.63 6.84
CA ILE A 47 -6.73 12.01 8.15
C ILE A 47 -5.55 12.71 8.84
N SER A 48 -4.48 13.01 8.12
CA SER A 48 -3.31 13.69 8.66
C SER A 48 -3.64 15.10 9.17
N GLN A 49 -4.53 15.84 8.50
CA GLN A 49 -5.00 17.15 8.98
C GLN A 49 -5.69 17.04 10.34
N VAL A 50 -6.51 16.01 10.54
CA VAL A 50 -7.12 15.75 11.85
C VAL A 50 -6.05 15.40 12.89
N LEU A 51 -5.15 14.46 12.60
CA LEU A 51 -4.12 14.04 13.55
C LEU A 51 -3.14 15.18 13.90
N ASN A 52 -2.89 16.10 12.98
CA ASN A 52 -2.05 17.29 13.17
C ASN A 52 -2.78 18.47 13.85
N ARG A 53 -4.05 18.33 14.25
CA ARG A 53 -4.88 19.41 14.84
C ARG A 53 -5.17 20.57 13.90
N THR A 54 -5.08 20.35 12.60
CA THR A 54 -5.52 21.34 11.63
C THR A 54 -7.04 21.35 11.53
N GLU A 55 -7.66 20.17 11.64
CA GLU A 55 -9.11 19.98 11.64
C GLU A 55 -9.54 19.18 12.88
N ASP A 56 -10.71 19.51 13.44
CA ASP A 56 -11.25 18.79 14.60
C ASP A 56 -11.85 17.42 14.20
N SER A 57 -12.32 17.31 12.95
CA SER A 57 -12.94 16.10 12.45
C SER A 57 -12.86 15.97 10.93
N TRP A 58 -12.95 14.73 10.45
CA TRP A 58 -13.12 14.40 9.04
C TRP A 58 -13.93 13.12 8.88
N ALA A 59 -14.78 13.03 7.85
CA ALA A 59 -15.53 11.83 7.52
C ALA A 59 -15.81 11.71 6.01
N THR A 60 -15.95 10.48 5.53
CA THR A 60 -16.40 10.18 4.15
C THR A 60 -17.10 8.82 4.09
N TYR A 61 -17.64 8.47 2.92
CA TYR A 61 -18.29 7.18 2.64
C TYR A 61 -17.62 6.46 1.48
N HIS A 62 -17.30 5.18 1.67
CA HIS A 62 -16.86 4.28 0.61
C HIS A 62 -18.03 3.39 0.17
N SER A 63 -18.20 3.23 -1.14
CA SER A 63 -19.22 2.33 -1.71
C SER A 63 -18.55 1.14 -2.40
N TYR A 64 -19.00 -0.08 -2.12
CA TYR A 64 -18.53 -1.29 -2.78
C TYR A 64 -19.64 -2.36 -2.82
N LYS A 65 -19.97 -2.86 -4.02
CA LYS A 65 -21.01 -3.89 -4.25
C LYS A 65 -22.28 -3.61 -3.43
N ASP A 66 -22.81 -2.40 -3.61
CA ASP A 66 -24.02 -1.87 -2.94
C ASP A 66 -23.92 -1.61 -1.43
N SER A 67 -22.80 -1.97 -0.79
CA SER A 67 -22.53 -1.60 0.59
C SER A 67 -21.88 -0.23 0.69
N LYS A 68 -22.46 0.66 1.50
CA LYS A 68 -21.84 1.93 1.90
C LYS A 68 -21.24 1.81 3.29
N THR A 69 -19.99 2.22 3.45
CA THR A 69 -19.28 2.22 4.74
C THR A 69 -18.75 3.60 5.02
N GLN A 70 -19.14 4.17 6.16
CA GLN A 70 -18.59 5.41 6.65
C GLN A 70 -17.21 5.19 7.27
N ILE A 71 -16.31 6.15 7.07
CA ILE A 71 -15.09 6.31 7.85
C ILE A 71 -15.06 7.71 8.45
N SER A 72 -14.62 7.85 9.69
CA SER A 72 -14.44 9.16 10.32
C SER A 72 -13.35 9.16 11.39
N PHE A 73 -12.68 10.30 11.52
CA PHE A 73 -11.73 10.62 12.57
C PHE A 73 -12.21 11.89 13.27
N ASN A 74 -12.41 11.84 14.58
CA ASN A 74 -12.95 12.96 15.35
C ASN A 74 -12.16 13.11 16.65
N TRP A 75 -11.68 14.31 16.96
CA TRP A 75 -11.21 14.59 18.31
C TRP A 75 -12.36 14.51 19.30
N ASP A 76 -12.08 13.95 20.47
CA ASP A 76 -13.05 13.95 21.55
C ASP A 76 -13.26 15.39 22.06
N PRO A 77 -14.51 15.90 22.10
CA PRO A 77 -14.79 17.27 22.48
C PRO A 77 -14.48 17.55 23.96
N ASN A 78 -14.53 16.51 24.81
CA ASN A 78 -14.31 16.62 26.25
C ASN A 78 -12.85 16.36 26.62
N ASP A 79 -12.18 15.48 25.87
CA ASP A 79 -10.77 15.14 26.08
C ASP A 79 -9.98 15.31 24.80
N LYS A 80 -9.44 16.52 24.61
CA LYS A 80 -8.65 16.82 23.45
C LYS A 80 -7.45 15.89 23.29
N LYS A 81 -7.04 15.02 24.23
CA LYS A 81 -5.93 14.07 24.02
C LYS A 81 -6.35 12.73 23.38
N LYS A 82 -7.60 12.61 22.93
CA LYS A 82 -8.14 11.38 22.34
C LYS A 82 -8.80 11.62 20.98
N VAL A 83 -8.59 10.67 20.07
CA VAL A 83 -9.25 10.63 18.75
C VAL A 83 -10.12 9.39 18.66
N TRP A 84 -11.38 9.58 18.26
CA TRP A 84 -12.27 8.51 17.88
C TRP A 84 -12.15 8.20 16.39
N VAL A 85 -11.81 6.95 16.09
CA VAL A 85 -11.81 6.42 14.72
C VAL A 85 -13.02 5.50 14.57
N HIS A 86 -13.88 5.79 13.59
CA HIS A 86 -15.03 4.97 13.24
C HIS A 86 -14.91 4.48 11.80
N ILE A 87 -15.13 3.17 11.58
CA ILE A 87 -15.12 2.52 10.27
C ILE A 87 -16.30 1.55 10.24
N GLY A 88 -17.43 1.96 9.66
CA GLY A 88 -18.68 1.22 9.75
C GLY A 88 -19.09 0.97 11.20
N GLU A 89 -19.31 -0.28 11.56
CA GLU A 89 -19.63 -0.70 12.94
C GLU A 89 -18.41 -0.79 13.88
N TYR A 90 -17.19 -0.57 13.39
CA TYR A 90 -15.97 -0.66 14.17
C TYR A 90 -15.59 0.71 14.72
N SER A 91 -15.26 0.78 16.00
CA SER A 91 -14.74 1.98 16.63
C SER A 91 -13.48 1.70 17.43
N LYS A 92 -12.56 2.66 17.46
CA LYS A 92 -11.40 2.65 18.34
C LYS A 92 -11.07 4.06 18.80
N MET A 93 -10.95 4.24 20.11
CA MET A 93 -10.38 5.44 20.71
C MET A 93 -8.86 5.31 20.74
N LEU A 94 -8.17 6.29 20.19
CA LEU A 94 -6.71 6.39 20.22
C LEU A 94 -6.30 7.38 21.31
N ASP A 95 -5.37 6.98 22.16
CA ASP A 95 -4.68 7.87 23.09
C ASP A 95 -3.55 8.64 22.40
N ILE A 96 -2.94 9.59 23.11
CA ILE A 96 -1.91 10.47 22.55
C ILE A 96 -0.72 9.71 21.95
N ALA A 97 -0.30 8.58 22.52
CA ALA A 97 0.81 7.79 22.01
C ALA A 97 0.43 7.08 20.71
N GLN A 98 -0.78 6.50 20.66
CA GLN A 98 -1.31 5.85 19.46
C GLN A 98 -1.56 6.86 18.33
N ILE A 99 -2.04 8.05 18.67
CA ILE A 99 -2.23 9.16 17.73
C ILE A 99 -0.90 9.54 17.11
N GLU A 100 0.13 9.76 17.94
CA GLU A 100 1.45 10.17 17.48
C GLU A 100 2.10 9.10 16.59
N LEU A 101 1.99 7.82 16.98
CA LEU A 101 2.49 6.72 16.18
C LEU A 101 1.78 6.64 14.81
N LEU A 102 0.46 6.79 14.78
CA LEU A 102 -0.30 6.78 13.53
C LEU A 102 0.07 7.98 12.64
N ARG A 103 0.23 9.17 13.24
CA ARG A 103 0.64 10.41 12.56
C ARG A 103 2.00 10.25 11.88
N LEU A 104 2.99 9.75 12.61
CA LEU A 104 4.33 9.49 12.07
C LEU A 104 4.29 8.44 10.94
N LEU A 105 3.52 7.37 11.14
CA LEU A 105 3.39 6.29 10.16
C LEU A 105 2.72 6.77 8.86
N LEU A 106 1.60 7.48 8.95
CA LEU A 106 0.91 8.03 7.78
C LEU A 106 1.77 9.06 7.05
N THR A 107 2.48 9.91 7.79
CA THR A 107 3.44 10.88 7.21
C THR A 107 4.54 10.15 6.44
N HIS A 108 5.10 9.09 7.02
CA HIS A 108 6.14 8.30 6.38
C HIS A 108 5.62 7.62 5.10
N ILE A 109 4.46 6.95 5.18
CA ILE A 109 3.86 6.27 4.02
C ILE A 109 3.51 7.27 2.92
N LEU A 110 2.93 8.43 3.26
CA LEU A 110 2.57 9.43 2.26
C LEU A 110 3.80 9.95 1.52
N LYS A 111 4.90 10.25 2.23
CA LYS A 111 6.18 10.63 1.62
C LYS A 111 6.75 9.53 0.72
N GLU A 112 6.69 8.28 1.18
CA GLU A 112 7.11 7.12 0.40
C GLU A 112 6.31 7.03 -0.90
N LYS A 113 4.98 7.06 -0.81
CA LYS A 113 4.05 6.97 -1.94
C LYS A 113 4.27 8.07 -2.95
N ILE A 114 4.41 9.32 -2.50
CA ILE A 114 4.69 10.47 -3.38
C ILE A 114 6.01 10.25 -4.13
N LYS A 115 7.07 9.87 -3.42
CA LYS A 115 8.39 9.65 -4.02
C LYS A 115 8.36 8.58 -5.12
N PHE A 116 7.69 7.46 -4.87
CA PHE A 116 7.67 6.33 -5.80
C PHE A 116 6.58 6.42 -6.88
N ALA A 117 5.50 7.18 -6.68
CA ALA A 117 4.48 7.42 -7.71
C ALA A 117 5.00 8.29 -8.86
N THR A 118 5.98 9.17 -8.60
CA THR A 118 6.58 10.05 -9.61
C THR A 118 7.74 9.42 -10.39
N SER A 119 8.14 8.19 -10.06
CA SER A 119 9.11 7.43 -10.85
C SER A 119 8.39 6.88 -12.07
N SER A 120 8.37 7.64 -13.17
CA SER A 120 7.68 7.29 -14.41
C SER A 120 8.02 5.88 -14.89
N ASN A 121 7.03 5.01 -14.99
CA ASN A 121 7.10 3.85 -15.88
C ASN A 121 6.94 4.36 -17.31
N SER A 122 8.04 4.66 -17.98
CA SER A 122 8.04 5.03 -19.40
C SER A 122 7.51 3.87 -20.25
N SER A 123 6.33 4.08 -20.83
CA SER A 123 5.64 3.15 -21.71
C SER A 123 6.40 2.98 -23.03
N GLY A 124 6.98 1.79 -23.26
CA GLY A 124 7.43 1.33 -24.57
C GLY A 124 6.32 0.58 -25.30
N SER A 125 5.94 1.07 -26.49
CA SER A 125 4.94 0.46 -27.37
C SER A 125 5.46 -0.78 -28.13
N SER A 126 4.50 -1.67 -28.41
CA SER A 126 4.40 -2.63 -29.52
C SER A 126 5.10 -4.00 -29.45
N GLY A 127 4.31 -5.05 -29.70
CA GLY A 127 4.80 -6.33 -30.23
C GLY A 127 3.90 -7.52 -29.91
N ASN A 128 3.00 -7.87 -30.84
CA ASN A 128 2.08 -9.00 -30.82
C ASN A 128 2.66 -10.31 -30.24
N ASN A 129 1.91 -10.98 -29.35
CA ASN A 129 1.61 -12.38 -29.57
C ASN A 129 0.35 -12.84 -28.80
N SER A 130 -0.48 -13.58 -29.52
CA SER A 130 -1.74 -14.16 -29.07
C SER A 130 -1.50 -15.33 -28.11
N TYR A 131 -2.03 -15.26 -26.89
CA TYR A 131 -2.45 -16.44 -26.13
C TYR A 131 -3.70 -16.09 -25.32
N SER A 132 -4.78 -16.82 -25.62
CA SER A 132 -6.06 -16.67 -24.95
C SER A 132 -5.98 -17.19 -23.52
N SER A 133 -6.29 -16.33 -22.56
CA SER A 133 -6.77 -16.74 -21.24
C SER A 133 -8.01 -15.93 -20.96
N LYS A 134 -9.16 -16.59 -20.87
CA LYS A 134 -10.44 -15.97 -20.53
C LYS A 134 -10.36 -15.41 -19.10
N SER A 135 -10.29 -14.09 -18.95
CA SER A 135 -10.77 -13.40 -17.75
C SER A 135 -12.09 -12.71 -18.10
N GLN A 136 -13.13 -13.00 -17.33
CA GLN A 136 -14.39 -12.27 -17.43
C GLN A 136 -14.16 -10.88 -16.83
N ASP A 137 -14.20 -9.88 -17.70
CA ASP A 137 -14.38 -8.48 -17.36
C ASP A 137 -15.79 -8.25 -16.82
N GLU A 138 -15.92 -7.57 -15.69
CA GLU A 138 -17.16 -6.87 -15.34
C GLU A 138 -16.91 -5.36 -15.32
N GLN A 139 -17.25 -4.80 -16.49
CA GLN A 139 -17.70 -3.44 -16.80
C GLN A 139 -18.12 -2.57 -15.61
N TRP A 140 -17.34 -1.51 -15.38
CA TRP A 140 -17.88 -0.28 -14.79
C TRP A 140 -18.67 0.46 -15.87
N THR A 141 -20.00 0.36 -15.84
CA THR A 141 -20.86 1.15 -16.72
C THR A 141 -21.16 2.51 -16.08
N LYS A 142 -20.75 3.59 -16.76
CA LYS A 142 -21.26 4.95 -16.53
C LYS A 142 -22.73 4.98 -16.94
N ARG A 143 -23.65 5.38 -16.04
CA ARG A 143 -24.95 5.96 -16.38
C ARG A 143 -25.56 6.73 -15.21
N GLU A 144 -26.39 7.68 -15.60
CA GLU A 144 -26.81 8.91 -14.92
C GLU A 144 -27.59 8.72 -13.62
N VAL A 145 -27.38 9.65 -12.68
CA VAL A 145 -28.13 9.78 -11.43
C VAL A 145 -29.35 10.69 -11.67
N GLN A 146 -30.55 10.13 -11.58
CA GLN A 146 -31.75 10.87 -11.20
C GLN A 146 -31.95 10.72 -9.69
N SER A 147 -32.11 11.84 -8.99
CA SER A 147 -32.29 11.92 -7.54
C SER A 147 -33.75 11.69 -7.13
N PRO A 148 -34.04 10.83 -6.13
CA PRO A 148 -35.28 10.93 -5.36
C PRO A 148 -35.05 11.52 -3.96
N LEU A 149 -36.06 12.26 -3.51
CA LEU A 149 -36.15 13.05 -2.28
C LEU A 149 -35.90 12.28 -0.97
N ILE A 150 -35.27 13.00 -0.03
CA ILE A 150 -34.98 12.62 1.36
C ILE A 150 -36.26 12.71 2.20
N ASN A 151 -36.62 11.63 2.90
CA ASN A 151 -37.51 11.68 4.07
C ASN A 151 -36.68 11.71 5.37
N GLN A 152 -37.04 12.67 6.22
CA GLN A 152 -36.32 13.16 7.40
C GLN A 152 -36.70 12.39 8.68
N PHE A 153 -35.78 12.34 9.66
CA PHE A 153 -36.05 12.44 11.11
C PHE A 153 -34.76 12.88 11.85
N PRO A 154 -34.83 13.45 13.08
CA PRO A 154 -34.50 14.86 13.30
C PRO A 154 -33.14 15.14 13.99
N GLN A 155 -32.73 16.40 13.86
CA GLN A 155 -31.42 16.97 14.22
C GLN A 155 -31.30 17.42 15.69
N SER A 156 -30.05 17.52 16.16
CA SER A 156 -29.57 18.75 16.82
C SER A 156 -28.05 18.95 16.68
N ASN A 157 -27.68 20.03 15.97
CA ASN A 157 -26.53 20.96 16.05
C ASN A 157 -25.08 20.40 16.03
N SER A 158 -24.11 20.87 15.23
CA SER A 158 -24.00 21.90 14.20
C SER A 158 -22.64 21.66 13.49
N ILE A 159 -22.65 21.34 12.19
CA ILE A 159 -21.42 21.14 11.39
C ILE A 159 -21.20 22.40 10.52
N PRO A 160 -20.02 23.05 10.53
CA PRO A 160 -19.72 24.11 9.59
C PRO A 160 -19.72 23.61 8.14
N LYS A 161 -20.49 24.28 7.29
CA LYS A 161 -20.53 24.05 5.84
C LYS A 161 -19.20 24.45 5.20
N ARG A 162 -18.48 23.48 4.65
CA ARG A 162 -17.69 23.69 3.41
C ARG A 162 -17.53 22.37 2.66
N MET A 163 -18.57 22.00 1.92
CA MET A 163 -18.42 21.03 0.82
C MET A 163 -17.62 21.72 -0.29
N VAL A 164 -16.50 21.12 -0.66
CA VAL A 164 -15.89 21.37 -1.97
C VAL A 164 -16.10 20.07 -2.75
N ASP A 165 -17.15 20.05 -3.58
CA ASP A 165 -17.29 19.04 -4.62
C ASP A 165 -16.20 19.30 -5.66
N LEU A 166 -15.04 18.67 -5.50
CA LEU A 166 -14.02 18.62 -6.55
C LEU A 166 -14.40 17.51 -7.54
N ARG A 167 -15.25 17.90 -8.51
CA ARG A 167 -15.49 17.16 -9.74
C ARG A 167 -14.36 17.50 -10.72
N VAL A 168 -13.40 16.60 -10.90
CA VAL A 168 -12.42 16.71 -12.00
C VAL A 168 -13.04 16.03 -13.22
N GLU A 169 -13.52 16.84 -14.16
CA GLU A 169 -13.75 16.38 -15.54
C GLU A 169 -12.50 16.71 -16.35
N GLU A 170 -11.78 15.69 -16.83
CA GLU A 170 -10.74 15.88 -17.84
C GLU A 170 -11.40 15.98 -19.22
N SER A 171 -11.15 17.10 -19.90
CA SER A 171 -11.43 17.30 -21.33
C SER A 171 -10.29 18.10 -21.97
N ILE A 172 -10.23 18.03 -23.31
CA ILE A 172 -9.32 18.68 -24.29
C ILE A 172 -8.12 17.78 -24.65
N GLU A 173 -8.18 17.00 -25.74
CA GLU A 173 -8.11 17.33 -27.20
C GLU A 173 -6.70 17.17 -27.79
N SER A 174 -6.71 16.54 -28.96
CA SER A 174 -5.61 16.16 -29.83
C SER A 174 -4.93 17.33 -30.54
N ILE A 175 -3.59 17.31 -30.63
CA ILE A 175 -2.80 18.08 -31.60
C ILE A 175 -1.73 17.17 -32.22
N ASN A 176 -1.54 17.32 -33.53
CA ASN A 176 -0.78 16.45 -34.42
C ASN A 176 0.39 17.22 -35.08
N LEU A 177 1.54 16.53 -35.25
CA LEU A 177 2.71 16.76 -36.15
C LEU A 177 3.76 17.88 -35.84
N PRO A 178 5.03 17.81 -36.37
CA PRO A 178 5.66 16.85 -37.30
C PRO A 178 7.08 16.28 -36.94
N LYS A 179 7.56 15.34 -37.78
CA LYS A 179 8.89 14.70 -37.84
C LYS A 179 10.05 15.65 -38.21
N ASN A 180 11.26 15.47 -37.67
CA ASN A 180 12.48 15.21 -38.48
C ASN A 180 13.74 14.73 -37.69
N ARG A 181 14.65 14.12 -38.46
CA ARG A 181 15.86 13.30 -38.21
C ARG A 181 17.06 13.98 -37.52
N GLY A 182 17.96 13.16 -36.95
CA GLY A 182 19.40 13.47 -36.79
C GLY A 182 20.16 12.59 -35.79
N ASN A 183 21.21 11.90 -36.24
CA ASN A 183 22.03 10.89 -35.54
C ASN A 183 23.00 11.43 -34.47
N THR A 184 23.42 10.55 -33.54
CA THR A 184 24.82 10.08 -33.29
C THR A 184 25.25 10.04 -31.79
N ALA A 185 25.89 8.90 -31.44
CA ALA A 185 26.88 8.64 -30.38
C ALA A 185 26.46 8.39 -28.90
N GLN A 186 26.61 7.11 -28.53
CA GLN A 186 27.32 6.55 -27.35
C GLN A 186 27.10 7.17 -25.97
N ASN A 187 26.49 6.40 -25.05
CA ASN A 187 27.21 5.83 -23.90
C ASN A 187 26.34 4.82 -23.13
N LYS A 188 27.03 3.85 -22.52
CA LYS A 188 26.55 2.70 -21.74
C LYS A 188 25.89 3.16 -20.43
N GLU A 189 24.85 2.46 -19.97
CA GLU A 189 24.65 1.99 -18.58
C GLU A 189 23.36 1.15 -18.46
N GLU A 190 23.43 0.09 -17.65
CA GLU A 190 22.46 -1.01 -17.53
C GLU A 190 21.23 -0.68 -16.64
N PRO A 191 20.09 -1.39 -16.80
CA PRO A 191 18.87 -1.17 -16.01
C PRO A 191 18.84 -1.96 -14.67
N ILE A 192 18.21 -1.37 -13.64
CA ILE A 192 17.83 -1.98 -12.35
C ILE A 192 16.33 -1.64 -12.22
N ASP A 193 15.34 -2.52 -12.01
CA ASP A 193 15.26 -3.77 -11.26
C ASP A 193 14.28 -4.72 -11.98
N SER A 194 14.82 -5.51 -12.92
CA SER A 194 14.22 -6.78 -13.31
C SER A 194 14.78 -7.82 -12.34
N GLU A 195 13.97 -8.36 -11.42
CA GLU A 195 14.27 -9.53 -10.56
C GLU A 195 15.77 -9.87 -10.46
N LYS A 196 16.59 -8.96 -9.93
CA LYS A 196 18.05 -9.13 -10.09
C LYS A 196 18.49 -10.21 -9.12
N LEU A 197 18.75 -11.41 -9.64
CA LEU A 197 19.23 -12.55 -8.88
C LEU A 197 20.76 -12.54 -8.89
N THR A 198 21.36 -12.55 -7.72
CA THR A 198 22.81 -12.65 -7.59
C THR A 198 23.20 -14.07 -7.20
N LYS A 199 24.20 -14.60 -7.90
CA LYS A 199 24.81 -15.90 -7.60
C LYS A 199 25.89 -15.72 -6.55
N VAL A 200 25.68 -16.28 -5.36
CA VAL A 200 26.62 -16.19 -4.24
C VAL A 200 26.92 -17.56 -3.66
N MET A 201 28.15 -17.76 -3.17
CA MET A 201 28.52 -19.00 -2.47
C MET A 201 28.43 -18.80 -0.96
N GLY A 202 27.91 -19.80 -0.26
CA GLY A 202 27.85 -19.78 1.20
C GLY A 202 27.62 -21.16 1.80
N ILE A 203 27.69 -21.22 3.12
CA ILE A 203 27.43 -22.41 3.92
C ILE A 203 26.21 -22.13 4.79
N ILE A 204 25.20 -23.01 4.76
CA ILE A 204 24.06 -22.90 5.69
C ILE A 204 24.57 -23.30 7.07
N LYS A 205 24.52 -22.38 8.04
CA LYS A 205 24.87 -22.69 9.44
C LYS A 205 23.67 -23.14 10.25
N ARG A 206 22.50 -22.54 9.99
CA ARG A 206 21.24 -22.84 10.68
C ARG A 206 20.05 -22.64 9.76
N GLU A 207 18.99 -23.40 10.00
CA GLU A 207 17.74 -23.31 9.27
C GLU A 207 16.56 -23.13 10.22
N THR A 208 15.62 -22.26 9.84
CA THR A 208 14.34 -22.09 10.51
C THR A 208 13.18 -22.38 9.54
N LYS A 209 11.94 -22.32 10.03
CA LYS A 209 10.76 -22.47 9.16
C LYS A 209 10.70 -21.42 8.04
N LYS A 210 11.31 -20.24 8.20
CA LYS A 210 11.16 -19.11 7.25
C LYS A 210 12.46 -18.54 6.68
N ALA A 211 13.61 -18.86 7.28
CA ALA A 211 14.90 -18.27 6.88
C ALA A 211 16.07 -19.25 7.08
N LEU A 212 17.15 -19.00 6.34
CA LEU A 212 18.43 -19.69 6.42
C LEU A 212 19.47 -18.71 6.95
N LEU A 213 20.28 -19.13 7.92
CA LEU A 213 21.49 -18.41 8.31
C LEU A 213 22.62 -18.90 7.40
N ILE A 214 23.08 -18.04 6.50
CA ILE A 214 24.12 -18.36 5.52
C ILE A 214 25.39 -17.62 5.91
N GLN A 215 26.48 -18.35 6.06
CA GLN A 215 27.82 -17.77 6.15
C GLN A 215 28.39 -17.60 4.73
N PHE A 216 28.74 -16.37 4.37
CA PHE A 216 29.35 -16.04 3.08
C PHE A 216 30.87 -16.11 3.15
N LYS A 217 31.53 -16.05 1.98
CA LYS A 217 33.00 -16.09 1.87
C LYS A 217 33.72 -14.96 2.62
N SER A 218 33.06 -13.83 2.84
CA SER A 218 33.58 -12.72 3.65
C SER A 218 33.70 -13.07 5.14
N GLY A 219 33.09 -14.18 5.58
CA GLY A 219 33.00 -14.57 6.98
C GLY A 219 31.68 -14.16 7.63
N ASP A 220 30.92 -13.26 6.99
CA ASP A 220 29.66 -12.72 7.51
C ASP A 220 28.55 -13.76 7.53
N GLU A 221 27.73 -13.72 8.58
CA GLU A 221 26.56 -14.58 8.75
C GLU A 221 25.27 -13.77 8.61
N VAL A 222 24.43 -14.13 7.65
CA VAL A 222 23.23 -13.37 7.31
C VAL A 222 21.99 -14.27 7.29
N TRP A 223 20.90 -13.77 7.87
CA TRP A 223 19.59 -14.39 7.76
C TRP A 223 18.93 -14.05 6.42
N VAL A 224 18.82 -15.05 5.57
CA VAL A 224 18.20 -14.95 4.24
C VAL A 224 16.82 -15.63 4.27
N PRO A 225 15.72 -14.92 3.94
CA PRO A 225 14.40 -15.52 3.82
C PRO A 225 14.36 -16.61 2.75
N LYS A 226 13.75 -17.76 3.04
CA LYS A 226 13.64 -18.87 2.07
C LYS A 226 12.94 -18.45 0.77
N SER A 227 11.97 -17.54 0.86
CA SER A 227 11.27 -16.99 -0.31
C SER A 227 12.15 -16.17 -1.25
N SER A 228 13.29 -15.67 -0.76
CA SER A 228 14.28 -14.92 -1.54
C SER A 228 15.41 -15.78 -2.09
N VAL A 229 15.42 -17.08 -1.78
CA VAL A 229 16.36 -18.05 -2.36
C VAL A 229 15.64 -18.75 -3.50
N LYS A 230 16.06 -18.51 -4.74
CA LYS A 230 15.44 -19.09 -5.95
C LYS A 230 16.12 -20.38 -6.41
N SER A 231 17.30 -20.68 -5.88
CA SER A 231 18.01 -21.93 -6.14
C SER A 231 17.51 -23.06 -5.23
N LYS A 232 17.49 -24.29 -5.74
CA LYS A 232 17.46 -25.48 -4.87
C LYS A 232 18.73 -25.51 -4.03
N TYR A 233 18.62 -25.86 -2.76
CA TYR A 233 19.73 -25.96 -1.82
C TYR A 233 19.62 -27.24 -1.01
N ILE A 234 20.76 -27.71 -0.49
CA ILE A 234 20.86 -28.88 0.36
C ILE A 234 20.94 -28.40 1.80
N SER A 235 19.97 -28.77 2.62
CA SER A 235 19.97 -28.53 4.07
C SER A 235 20.99 -29.46 4.75
N ASN A 236 22.26 -29.10 4.68
CA ASN A 236 23.33 -29.73 5.46
C ASN A 236 24.30 -28.64 5.94
N ASN A 237 24.64 -28.66 7.22
CA ASN A 237 25.19 -27.50 7.94
C ASN A 237 26.67 -27.18 7.67
N GLU A 238 27.30 -27.86 6.72
CA GLU A 238 28.75 -27.76 6.48
C GLU A 238 29.14 -27.85 5.01
N ILE A 239 28.17 -27.83 4.09
CA ILE A 239 28.44 -27.90 2.64
C ILE A 239 28.41 -26.49 2.05
N SER A 240 29.55 -26.09 1.46
CA SER A 240 29.63 -24.88 0.63
C SER A 240 28.87 -25.11 -0.67
N GLN A 241 27.86 -24.29 -0.91
CA GLN A 241 26.99 -24.40 -2.08
C GLN A 241 26.69 -23.03 -2.67
N THR A 242 26.22 -23.03 -3.91
CA THR A 242 25.87 -21.79 -4.59
C THR A 242 24.38 -21.50 -4.48
N PHE A 243 24.06 -20.28 -4.07
CA PHE A 243 22.71 -19.76 -3.98
C PHE A 243 22.44 -18.73 -5.07
N LEU A 244 21.21 -18.73 -5.57
CA LEU A 244 20.63 -17.62 -6.33
C LEU A 244 19.69 -16.87 -5.38
N ILE A 245 20.12 -15.68 -4.95
CA ILE A 245 19.41 -14.88 -3.94
C ILE A 245 19.02 -13.54 -4.57
N ASP A 246 17.84 -13.04 -4.21
CA ASP A 246 17.43 -11.69 -4.61
C ASP A 246 18.49 -10.65 -4.17
N GLN A 247 18.96 -9.83 -5.11
CA GLN A 247 20.05 -8.87 -4.90
C GLN A 247 19.76 -7.90 -3.76
N TRP A 248 18.50 -7.47 -3.59
CA TRP A 248 18.12 -6.55 -2.51
C TRP A 248 18.41 -7.12 -1.11
N VAL A 249 18.33 -8.45 -0.92
CA VAL A 249 18.67 -9.08 0.37
C VAL A 249 20.16 -8.97 0.64
N LEU A 250 20.98 -9.12 -0.40
CA LEU A 250 22.43 -9.07 -0.28
C LEU A 250 22.92 -7.64 -0.08
N VAL A 251 22.39 -6.67 -0.83
CA VAL A 251 22.71 -5.24 -0.67
C VAL A 251 22.28 -4.74 0.71
N LYS A 252 21.07 -5.11 1.17
CA LYS A 252 20.58 -4.70 2.49
C LYS A 252 21.44 -5.20 3.64
N ASN A 253 22.07 -6.36 3.49
CA ASN A 253 22.93 -6.96 4.50
C ASN A 253 24.42 -6.75 4.20
N GLU A 254 24.76 -5.80 3.31
CA GLU A 254 26.14 -5.42 2.97
C GLU A 254 27.02 -6.58 2.47
N VAL A 255 26.40 -7.66 1.99
CA VAL A 255 27.10 -8.84 1.45
C VAL A 255 27.73 -8.52 0.10
N ILE A 256 27.12 -7.57 -0.63
CA ILE A 256 27.63 -6.99 -1.87
C ILE A 256 27.40 -5.49 -1.83
N SER A 257 28.34 -4.71 -2.36
CA SER A 257 28.15 -3.27 -2.56
C SER A 257 27.13 -3.05 -3.67
N GLY A 258 26.12 -2.21 -3.38
CA GLY A 258 25.04 -1.85 -4.31
C GLY A 258 25.49 -0.95 -5.45
#